data_AF-A0A7S3CAJ7-F1
#
_entry.id   AF-A0A7S3CAJ7-F1
#
_cell.length_a   1.000
_cell.length_b   1.000
_cell.length_c   1.000
_cell.angle_alpha   90.00
_cell.angle_beta   90.00
_cell.angle_gamma   90.00
#
_symmetry.space_group_name_H-M   'P 1'
#
loop_
_entity.id
_entity.type
_entity.pdbx_description
1 polymer ?
#
loop_
_entity_poly.entity_id
_entity_poly.type
_entity_poly.pdbx_seq_one_letter_code
_entity_poly.pdbx_strand_id
1 'polypeptide(L)'
;GHLEVLKWLRAQNPPCPWDFEWTRSFCAAAARTGNLDVLKWARDQDPPCHWDEDTCAAAAYEGRLESMKFLRAQDPPCPWDRTTCAEAAVNGKLEILKWARSQHPPCPWRRHKCRKRASENDHRHVVKWIDQQEDE
;
A
#
# COMPACT_ATOMS: atom_id res chain seq x y z
N GLY A 1 -13.01 11.26 0.09
CA GLY A 1 -11.75 12.01 0.03
C GLY A 1 -12.02 13.50 0.02
N HIS A 2 -11.28 14.29 0.80
CA HIS A 2 -11.43 15.74 0.90
C HIS A 2 -10.43 16.48 -0.02
N LEU A 3 -10.36 16.07 -1.29
CA LEU A 3 -9.37 16.60 -2.24
C LEU A 3 -9.44 18.12 -2.40
N GLU A 4 -10.66 18.67 -2.45
CA GLU A 4 -10.86 20.12 -2.58
C GLU A 4 -10.38 20.90 -1.34
N VAL A 5 -10.52 20.32 -0.14
CA VAL A 5 -9.97 20.91 1.09
C VAL A 5 -8.44 20.87 1.07
N LEU A 6 -7.85 19.78 0.56
CA LEU A 6 -6.39 19.65 0.43
C LEU A 6 -5.82 20.66 -0.57
N LYS A 7 -6.48 20.83 -1.74
CA LYS A 7 -6.13 21.86 -2.71
C LYS A 7 -6.22 23.26 -2.10
N TRP A 8 -7.29 23.53 -1.35
CA TRP A 8 -7.48 24.81 -0.67
C TRP A 8 -6.39 25.07 0.37
N LEU A 9 -6.04 24.08 1.21
CA LEU A 9 -4.96 24.17 2.19
C LEU A 9 -3.59 24.45 1.52
N ARG A 10 -3.36 23.86 0.34
CA ARG A 10 -2.14 24.07 -0.43
C ARG A 10 -2.05 25.48 -1.04
N ALA A 11 -3.18 26.08 -1.37
CA ALA A 11 -3.26 27.42 -1.95
C ALA A 11 -3.15 28.57 -0.92
N GLN A 12 -2.99 28.27 0.38
CA GLN A 12 -2.84 29.28 1.43
C GLN A 12 -1.48 30.00 1.35
N ASN A 13 -1.38 31.18 1.99
CA ASN A 13 -0.15 31.97 2.06
C ASN A 13 0.17 32.36 3.53
N PRO A 14 1.23 31.80 4.15
CA PRO A 14 2.13 30.79 3.58
C PRO A 14 1.41 29.44 3.39
N PRO A 15 1.84 28.62 2.42
CA PRO A 15 1.25 27.30 2.20
C PRO A 15 1.45 26.43 3.44
N CYS A 16 0.47 25.57 3.74
CA CYS A 16 0.58 24.63 4.85
C CYS A 16 1.87 23.80 4.69
N PRO A 17 2.75 23.73 5.72
CA PRO A 17 4.01 23.03 5.62
C PRO A 17 3.79 21.54 5.37
N TRP A 18 4.36 21.02 4.29
CA TRP A 18 4.56 19.58 4.09
C TRP A 18 5.88 19.23 4.75
N ASP A 19 5.90 19.03 6.07
CA ASP A 19 7.08 18.41 6.67
C ASP A 19 7.13 16.92 6.31
N PHE A 20 8.35 16.35 6.34
CA PHE A 20 8.62 14.99 5.89
C PHE A 20 7.82 13.94 6.68
N GLU A 21 7.53 14.21 7.95
CA GLU A 21 6.88 13.28 8.86
C GLU A 21 5.36 13.20 8.62
N TRP A 22 4.72 14.35 8.36
CA TRP A 22 3.31 14.39 8.00
C TRP A 22 3.04 13.79 6.62
N THR A 23 3.97 14.01 5.68
CA THR A 23 3.87 13.53 4.30
C THR A 23 3.84 12.00 4.20
N ARG A 24 4.69 11.32 4.96
CA ARG A 24 4.75 9.84 5.00
C ARG A 24 3.43 9.23 5.46
N SER A 25 2.87 9.78 6.54
CA SER A 25 1.56 9.35 7.08
C SER A 25 0.42 9.64 6.12
N PHE A 26 0.49 10.76 5.38
CA PHE A 26 -0.54 11.18 4.43
C PHE A 26 -0.67 10.22 3.25
N CYS A 27 0.42 9.93 2.54
CA CYS A 27 0.38 9.00 1.39
C CYS A 27 -0.03 7.59 1.81
N ALA A 28 0.48 7.09 2.94
CA ALA A 28 0.05 5.81 3.50
C ALA A 28 -1.45 5.80 3.82
N ALA A 29 -2.00 6.87 4.41
CA ALA A 29 -3.42 6.99 4.70
C ALA A 29 -4.28 7.06 3.42
N ALA A 30 -3.85 7.80 2.40
CA ALA A 30 -4.53 7.87 1.10
C ALA A 30 -4.53 6.50 0.41
N ALA A 31 -3.39 5.80 0.45
CA ALA A 31 -3.24 4.44 -0.07
C ALA A 31 -4.14 3.43 0.65
N ARG A 32 -4.15 3.47 1.99
CA ARG A 32 -5.00 2.66 2.87
C ARG A 32 -6.49 2.84 2.59
N THR A 33 -6.92 4.09 2.48
CA THR A 33 -8.34 4.43 2.25
C THR A 33 -8.80 4.18 0.82
N GLY A 34 -7.88 3.95 -0.13
CA GLY A 34 -8.23 3.73 -1.54
C GLY A 34 -8.56 5.02 -2.29
N ASN A 35 -8.24 6.19 -1.74
CA ASN A 35 -8.51 7.48 -2.38
C ASN A 35 -7.47 7.76 -3.48
N LEU A 36 -7.64 7.12 -4.64
CA LEU A 36 -6.73 7.25 -5.79
C LEU A 36 -6.54 8.68 -6.26
N ASP A 37 -7.61 9.49 -6.28
CA ASP A 37 -7.52 10.87 -6.73
C ASP A 37 -6.63 11.71 -5.82
N VAL A 38 -6.67 11.41 -4.51
CA VAL A 38 -5.78 12.05 -3.52
C VAL A 38 -4.34 11.57 -3.72
N LEU A 39 -4.12 10.28 -3.95
CA LEU A 39 -2.77 9.74 -4.23
C LEU A 39 -2.15 10.34 -5.50
N LYS A 40 -2.92 10.42 -6.58
CA LYS A 40 -2.50 11.05 -7.84
C LYS A 40 -2.14 12.51 -7.62
N TRP A 41 -3.06 13.27 -7.03
CA TRP A 41 -2.84 14.69 -6.75
C TRP A 41 -1.63 14.93 -5.85
N ALA A 42 -1.42 14.11 -4.83
CA ALA A 42 -0.30 14.21 -3.90
C ALA A 42 1.03 13.90 -4.58
N ARG A 43 1.05 12.98 -5.55
CA ARG A 43 2.22 12.68 -6.37
C ARG A 43 2.55 13.82 -7.34
N ASP A 44 1.55 14.54 -7.83
CA ASP A 44 1.72 15.67 -8.74
C ASP A 44 2.18 16.98 -8.03
N GLN A 45 2.40 16.97 -6.71
CA GLN A 45 2.89 18.14 -5.96
C GLN A 45 4.41 18.35 -6.15
N ASP A 46 4.86 19.58 -5.87
CA ASP A 46 6.29 19.93 -5.78
C ASP A 46 6.64 20.50 -4.38
N PRO A 47 7.43 19.79 -3.56
CA PRO A 47 7.96 18.45 -3.80
C PRO A 47 6.85 17.38 -3.77
N PRO A 48 7.04 16.23 -4.45
CA PRO A 48 6.04 15.17 -4.49
C PRO A 48 5.87 14.53 -3.11
N CYS A 49 4.67 14.02 -2.84
CA CYS A 49 4.42 13.25 -1.62
C CYS A 49 5.41 12.07 -1.51
N HIS A 50 6.12 12.04 -0.39
CA HIS A 50 7.01 10.94 -0.04
C HIS A 50 6.22 9.67 0.25
N TRP A 51 6.71 8.56 -0.28
CA TRP A 51 6.21 7.22 0.00
C TRP A 51 7.35 6.26 0.25
N ASP A 52 6.98 5.13 0.82
CA ASP A 52 7.88 4.07 1.29
C ASP A 52 7.12 2.73 1.37
N GLU A 53 7.76 1.70 1.92
CA GLU A 53 7.20 0.37 2.06
C GLU A 53 5.90 0.36 2.87
N ASP A 54 5.77 1.25 3.87
CA ASP A 54 4.57 1.39 4.70
C ASP A 54 3.37 1.86 3.85
N THR A 55 3.60 2.67 2.82
CA THR A 55 2.54 3.11 1.91
C THR A 55 1.93 1.93 1.14
N CYS A 56 2.78 1.04 0.61
CA CYS A 56 2.35 -0.21 -0.01
C CYS A 56 1.69 -1.16 1.00
N ALA A 57 2.26 -1.31 2.19
CA ALA A 57 1.72 -2.17 3.24
C ALA A 57 0.33 -1.71 3.71
N ALA A 58 0.09 -0.40 3.81
CA ALA A 58 -1.20 0.15 4.20
C ALA A 58 -2.29 -0.08 3.14
N ALA A 59 -1.96 0.04 1.85
CA ALA A 59 -2.88 -0.35 0.77
C ALA A 59 -3.17 -1.86 0.79
N ALA A 60 -2.15 -2.68 1.04
CA ALA A 60 -2.27 -4.13 1.12
C ALA A 60 -3.13 -4.59 2.31
N TYR A 61 -2.98 -3.94 3.46
CA TYR A 61 -3.77 -4.15 4.68
C TYR A 61 -5.28 -4.04 4.40
N GLU A 62 -5.70 -2.95 3.75
CA GLU A 62 -7.12 -2.70 3.45
C GLU A 62 -7.62 -3.38 2.17
N GLY A 63 -6.73 -4.00 1.38
CA GLY A 63 -7.11 -4.67 0.14
C GLY A 63 -7.31 -3.72 -1.04
N ARG A 64 -6.64 -2.56 -1.06
CA ARG A 64 -6.82 -1.52 -2.10
C ARG A 64 -6.00 -1.84 -3.35
N LEU A 65 -6.49 -2.80 -4.15
CA LEU A 65 -5.79 -3.27 -5.35
C LEU A 65 -5.45 -2.15 -6.34
N GLU A 66 -6.39 -1.24 -6.60
CA GLU A 66 -6.15 -0.14 -7.53
C GLU A 66 -5.11 0.85 -6.99
N SER A 67 -5.07 1.11 -5.68
CA SER A 67 -3.98 1.88 -5.06
C SER A 67 -2.64 1.20 -5.28
N MET A 68 -2.57 -0.13 -5.09
CA MET A 68 -1.32 -0.87 -5.28
C MET A 68 -0.86 -0.87 -6.74
N LYS A 69 -1.78 -1.01 -7.70
CA LYS A 69 -1.48 -0.87 -9.14
C LYS A 69 -0.94 0.52 -9.45
N PHE A 70 -1.58 1.57 -8.92
CA PHE A 70 -1.12 2.95 -9.11
C PHE A 70 0.29 3.16 -8.53
N LEU A 71 0.53 2.74 -7.30
CA LEU A 71 1.83 2.86 -6.62
C LEU A 71 2.94 2.09 -7.35
N ARG A 72 2.62 0.94 -7.93
CA ARG A 72 3.57 0.12 -8.68
C ARG A 72 3.88 0.67 -10.08
N ALA A 73 2.97 1.43 -10.68
CA ALA A 73 3.15 2.05 -11.99
C ALA A 73 4.01 3.33 -11.97
N GLN A 74 4.48 3.76 -10.80
CA GLN A 74 5.28 4.98 -10.64
C GLN A 74 6.74 4.78 -11.05
N ASP A 75 7.45 5.88 -11.31
CA ASP A 75 8.89 5.91 -11.56
C ASP A 75 9.60 6.89 -10.58
N PRO A 76 10.45 6.41 -9.66
CA PRO A 76 10.61 5.00 -9.30
C PRO A 76 9.33 4.43 -8.67
N PRO A 77 9.08 3.11 -8.77
CA PRO A 77 7.91 2.50 -8.15
C PRO A 77 7.97 2.64 -6.63
N CYS A 78 6.80 2.75 -5.99
CA CYS A 78 6.74 2.72 -4.52
C CYS A 78 7.40 1.43 -4.03
N PRO A 79 8.37 1.51 -3.09
CA PRO A 79 9.00 0.32 -2.58
C PRO A 79 7.99 -0.53 -1.82
N TRP A 80 8.27 -1.82 -1.76
CA TRP A 80 7.54 -2.79 -0.98
C TRP A 80 8.51 -3.75 -0.33
N ASP A 81 8.06 -4.45 0.69
CA ASP A 81 8.85 -5.48 1.33
C ASP A 81 7.96 -6.63 1.84
N ARG A 82 8.55 -7.49 2.67
CA ARG A 82 7.86 -8.65 3.25
C ARG A 82 6.67 -8.25 4.11
N THR A 83 6.60 -7.02 4.61
CA THR A 83 5.45 -6.53 5.37
C THR A 83 4.22 -6.38 4.48
N THR A 84 4.37 -5.96 3.21
CA THR A 84 3.25 -5.80 2.29
C THR A 84 2.44 -7.10 2.13
N CYS A 85 3.11 -8.23 1.86
CA CYS A 85 2.46 -9.54 1.82
C CYS A 85 1.95 -9.99 3.20
N ALA A 86 2.67 -9.69 4.27
CA ALA A 86 2.26 -10.08 5.62
C ALA A 86 0.99 -9.34 6.07
N GLU A 87 0.81 -8.07 5.72
CA GLU A 87 -0.39 -7.28 6.03
C GLU A 87 -1.60 -7.73 5.20
N ALA A 88 -1.39 -8.04 3.91
CA ALA A 88 -2.43 -8.66 3.10
C ALA A 88 -2.90 -10.00 3.68
N ALA A 89 -1.96 -10.82 4.17
CA ALA A 89 -2.28 -12.11 4.79
C ALA A 89 -3.01 -11.96 6.14
N VAL A 90 -2.58 -11.03 7.00
CA VAL A 90 -3.25 -10.72 8.29
C VAL A 90 -4.71 -10.36 8.09
N ASN A 91 -5.05 -9.63 7.03
CA ASN A 91 -6.40 -9.11 6.79
C ASN A 91 -7.20 -9.90 5.74
N GLY A 92 -6.70 -11.07 5.34
CA GLY A 92 -7.44 -11.98 4.46
C GLY A 92 -7.53 -11.50 3.01
N LYS A 93 -6.67 -10.57 2.59
CA LYS A 93 -6.68 -9.93 1.27
C LYS A 93 -5.99 -10.82 0.22
N LEU A 94 -6.63 -11.96 -0.07
CA LEU A 94 -6.09 -12.95 -1.01
C LEU A 94 -5.77 -12.38 -2.40
N GLU A 95 -6.65 -11.52 -2.92
CA GLU A 95 -6.44 -10.92 -4.25
C GLU A 95 -5.21 -10.01 -4.30
N ILE A 96 -4.89 -9.31 -3.19
CA ILE A 96 -3.64 -8.56 -3.08
C ILE A 96 -2.43 -9.50 -3.11
N LEU A 97 -2.47 -10.60 -2.36
CA LEU A 97 -1.37 -11.57 -2.33
C LEU A 97 -1.08 -12.16 -3.70
N LYS A 98 -2.13 -12.60 -4.41
CA LYS A 98 -2.01 -13.11 -5.78
C LYS A 98 -1.41 -12.05 -6.71
N TRP A 99 -1.95 -10.83 -6.65
CA TRP A 99 -1.47 -9.74 -7.48
C TRP A 99 -0.01 -9.41 -7.19
N ALA A 100 0.38 -9.20 -5.93
CA ALA A 100 1.74 -8.85 -5.53
C ALA A 100 2.78 -9.92 -5.91
N ARG A 101 2.38 -11.20 -5.87
CA ARG A 101 3.21 -12.34 -6.29
C ARG A 101 3.31 -12.51 -7.81
N SER A 102 2.37 -11.95 -8.58
CA SER A 102 2.41 -11.96 -10.06
C SER A 102 3.31 -10.88 -10.68
N GLN A 103 3.83 -9.95 -9.87
CA GLN A 103 4.63 -8.82 -10.35
C GLN A 103 6.10 -9.22 -10.60
N HIS A 104 6.84 -8.39 -11.34
CA HIS A 104 8.25 -8.61 -11.67
C HIS A 104 9.11 -7.38 -11.28
N PRO A 105 10.03 -7.50 -10.30
CA PRO A 105 10.20 -8.65 -9.41
C PRO A 105 8.95 -8.84 -8.51
N PRO A 106 8.67 -10.06 -8.03
CA PRO A 106 7.54 -10.30 -7.14
C PRO A 106 7.78 -9.62 -5.78
N CYS A 107 6.70 -9.26 -5.09
CA CYS A 107 6.82 -8.75 -3.72
C CYS A 107 7.51 -9.82 -2.86
N PRO A 108 8.63 -9.48 -2.18
CA PRO A 108 9.30 -10.43 -1.32
C PRO A 108 8.34 -10.82 -0.20
N TRP A 109 8.38 -12.08 0.21
CA TRP A 109 7.50 -12.56 1.28
C TRP A 109 8.21 -13.58 2.15
N ARG A 110 7.61 -13.89 3.29
CA ARG A 110 7.98 -15.04 4.12
C ARG A 110 6.76 -15.93 4.21
N ARG A 111 6.71 -16.99 3.39
CA ARG A 111 5.55 -17.90 3.26
C ARG A 111 5.01 -18.34 4.63
N HIS A 112 5.87 -18.87 5.50
CA HIS A 112 5.51 -19.30 6.85
C HIS A 112 4.90 -18.17 7.71
N LYS A 113 5.43 -16.94 7.62
CA LYS A 113 4.94 -15.79 8.40
C LYS A 113 3.58 -15.33 7.89
N CYS A 114 3.40 -15.29 6.56
CA CYS A 114 2.11 -14.96 5.94
C CYS A 114 1.04 -16.02 6.29
N ARG A 115 1.41 -17.30 6.19
CA ARG A 115 0.54 -18.43 6.58
C ARG A 115 0.13 -18.35 8.04
N LYS A 116 1.09 -18.14 8.95
CA LYS A 116 0.83 -18.02 10.40
C LYS A 116 -0.14 -16.88 10.69
N ARG A 117 0.14 -15.69 10.17
CA ARG A 117 -0.71 -14.50 10.32
C ARG A 117 -2.14 -14.69 9.80
N ALA A 118 -2.29 -15.32 8.63
CA ALA A 118 -3.60 -15.66 8.07
C ALA A 118 -4.34 -16.69 8.95
N SER A 119 -3.62 -17.67 9.49
CA SER A 119 -4.21 -18.69 10.38
C SER A 119 -4.65 -18.12 11.72
N GLU A 120 -3.87 -17.21 12.32
CA GLU A 120 -4.19 -16.53 13.58
C GLU A 120 -5.46 -15.67 13.48
N ASN A 121 -5.80 -15.19 12.27
CA ASN A 121 -6.99 -14.39 11.98
C ASN A 121 -8.11 -15.20 11.27
N ASP A 122 -8.04 -16.54 11.28
CA ASP A 122 -9.00 -17.46 10.65
C ASP A 122 -9.29 -17.21 9.15
N HIS A 123 -8.30 -16.68 8.42
CA HIS A 123 -8.39 -16.47 6.97
C HIS A 123 -8.04 -17.74 6.19
N ARG A 124 -8.91 -18.75 6.29
CA ARG A 124 -8.71 -20.10 5.73
C ARG A 124 -8.48 -20.11 4.22
N HIS A 125 -9.13 -19.22 3.46
CA HIS A 125 -8.93 -19.11 2.01
C HIS A 125 -7.51 -18.63 1.66
N VAL A 126 -6.95 -17.72 2.47
CA VAL A 126 -5.55 -17.31 2.31
C VAL A 126 -4.61 -18.45 2.66
N VAL A 127 -4.81 -19.13 3.79
CA VAL A 127 -3.96 -20.28 4.18
C VAL A 127 -3.96 -21.35 3.10
N LYS A 128 -5.13 -21.76 2.59
CA LYS A 128 -5.23 -22.75 1.50
C LYS A 128 -4.45 -22.34 0.27
N TRP A 129 -4.52 -21.07 -0.12
CA TRP A 129 -3.78 -20.58 -1.28
C TRP A 129 -2.27 -20.54 -1.04
N ILE A 130 -1.83 -20.12 0.15
CA ILE A 130 -0.41 -20.10 0.54
C ILE A 130 0.17 -21.53 0.56
N ASP A 131 -0.62 -22.50 1.02
CA ASP A 131 -0.21 -23.91 1.10
C ASP A 131 0.00 -24.54 -0.28
N GLN A 132 -0.65 -24.00 -1.32
CA GLN A 132 -0.48 -24.41 -2.72
C GLN A 132 0.76 -23.78 -3.40
N GLN A 133 1.41 -22.79 -2.77
CA GLN A 133 2.62 -22.18 -3.32
C GLN A 133 3.85 -23.02 -2.95
N GLU A 134 4.78 -23.16 -3.90
CA GLU A 134 6.08 -23.80 -3.68
C GLU A 134 6.90 -23.01 -2.64
N ASP A 135 7.73 -23.74 -1.88
CA ASP A 135 8.70 -23.12 -0.99
C ASP A 135 9.83 -22.52 -1.86
N GLU A 136 9.88 -21.19 -1.95
CA GLU A 136 11.02 -20.44 -2.49
C GLU A 136 12.28 -20.62 -1.63
#